data_AF-A0A8S3K3F4-F1
#
_entry.id   AF-A0A8S3K3F4-F1
#
_cell.length_a   1.000
_cell.length_b   1.000
_cell.length_c   1.000
_cell.angle_alpha   90.00
_cell.angle_beta   90.00
_cell.angle_gamma   90.00
#
_symmetry.space_group_name_H-M   'P 1'
#
loop_
_entity.id
_entity.type
_entity.pdbx_description
1 polymer ?
#
loop_
_entity_poly.entity_id
_entity_poly.type
_entity_poly.pdbx_seq_one_letter_code
_entity_poly.pdbx_strand_id
1 'polypeptide(L)'
;EERNVADQHELKASIKSLSLRWLEIVRKSDELTPRYDKQYSSWLLFESELNSFRDQILEELERRVNSTVTIDVNKLIDLARINTLLNELRALDENIHNHTSNYNRFNKQLSDLRQYTSTEGQRILHEEQMSVETRWNQINRLTTDK
;
A
#
# COMPACT_ATOMS: atom_id res chain seq x y z
N GLU A 1 44.50 -30.34 43.64
CA GLU A 1 44.78 -29.70 42.33
C GLU A 1 43.75 -30.05 41.26
N GLU A 2 43.18 -31.27 41.25
CA GLU A 2 42.17 -31.70 40.24
C GLU A 2 40.88 -30.87 40.17
N ARG A 3 40.35 -30.36 41.30
CA ARG A 3 39.17 -29.47 41.29
C ARG A 3 39.39 -28.19 40.48
N ASN A 4 40.57 -27.58 40.58
CA ASN A 4 40.91 -26.34 39.87
C ASN A 4 41.01 -26.56 38.35
N VAL A 5 41.45 -27.76 37.92
CA VAL A 5 41.53 -28.12 36.49
C VAL A 5 40.14 -28.36 35.91
N ALA A 6 39.25 -29.04 36.64
CA ALA A 6 37.86 -29.24 36.22
C ALA A 6 37.10 -27.91 36.09
N ASP A 7 37.24 -27.02 37.07
CA ASP A 7 36.63 -25.69 37.06
C ASP A 7 37.12 -24.84 35.87
N GLN A 8 38.41 -24.95 35.53
CA GLN A 8 38.98 -24.29 34.35
C GLN A 8 38.45 -24.86 33.02
N HIS A 9 38.19 -26.17 32.95
CA HIS A 9 37.59 -26.78 31.75
C HIS A 9 36.14 -26.36 31.56
N GLU A 10 35.36 -26.31 32.63
CA GLU A 10 33.97 -25.83 32.61
C GLU A 10 33.89 -24.35 32.22
N LEU A 11 34.78 -23.52 32.77
CA LEU A 11 34.88 -22.10 32.41
C LEU A 11 35.24 -21.93 30.92
N LYS A 12 36.21 -22.70 30.41
CA LYS A 12 36.58 -22.67 28.98
C LYS A 12 35.41 -23.10 28.08
N ALA A 13 34.66 -24.12 28.47
CA ALA A 13 33.47 -24.56 27.74
C ALA A 13 32.39 -23.46 27.72
N SER A 14 32.17 -22.80 28.86
CA SER A 14 31.22 -21.69 28.99
C SER A 14 31.61 -20.48 28.14
N ILE A 15 32.90 -20.09 28.16
CA ILE A 15 33.42 -19.01 27.32
C ILE A 15 33.24 -19.33 25.84
N LYS A 16 33.55 -20.57 25.43
CA LYS A 16 33.35 -21.01 24.03
C LYS A 16 31.88 -20.95 23.63
N SER A 17 30.97 -21.42 24.49
CA SER A 17 29.52 -21.36 24.27
C SER A 17 29.04 -19.90 24.12
N LEU A 18 29.45 -19.01 25.01
CA LEU A 18 29.13 -17.58 24.93
C LEU A 18 29.68 -16.94 23.66
N SER A 19 30.92 -17.26 23.28
CA SER A 19 31.53 -16.75 22.06
C SER A 19 30.76 -17.18 20.80
N LEU A 20 30.33 -18.45 20.73
CA LEU A 20 29.53 -18.94 19.61
C LEU A 20 28.16 -18.25 19.55
N ARG A 21 27.52 -18.08 20.70
CA ARG A 21 26.22 -17.40 20.80
C ARG A 21 26.32 -15.91 20.44
N TRP A 22 27.42 -15.25 20.81
CA TRP A 22 27.69 -13.87 20.40
C TRP A 22 27.88 -13.74 18.90
N LEU A 23 28.68 -14.62 18.29
CA LEU A 23 28.87 -14.64 16.83
C LEU A 23 27.54 -14.86 16.09
N GLU A 24 26.67 -15.73 16.61
CA GLU A 24 25.34 -15.95 16.03
C GLU A 24 24.43 -14.73 16.16
N ILE A 25 24.52 -13.98 17.27
CA ILE A 25 23.78 -12.72 17.44
C ILE A 25 24.26 -11.68 16.42
N VAL A 26 25.58 -11.52 16.27
CA VAL A 26 26.16 -10.58 15.29
C VAL A 26 25.72 -10.96 13.87
N ARG A 27 25.86 -12.24 13.49
CA ARG A 27 25.44 -12.74 12.17
C ARG A 27 23.96 -12.47 11.90
N LYS A 28 23.08 -12.78 12.86
CA LYS A 28 21.64 -12.49 12.73
C LYS A 28 21.36 -11.01 12.61
N SER A 29 22.08 -10.17 13.35
CA SER A 29 21.94 -8.72 13.27
C SER A 29 22.28 -8.22 11.86
N ASP A 30 23.40 -8.69 11.30
CA ASP A 30 23.85 -8.32 9.95
C ASP A 30 22.85 -8.78 8.86
N GLU A 31 22.14 -9.87 9.09
CA GLU A 31 21.08 -10.37 8.19
C GLU A 31 19.76 -9.59 8.33
N LEU A 32 19.41 -9.18 9.55
CA LEU A 32 18.13 -8.55 9.85
C LEU A 32 18.11 -7.06 9.49
N THR A 33 19.19 -6.33 9.71
CA THR A 33 19.28 -4.88 9.40
C THR A 33 18.84 -4.56 7.97
N PRO A 34 19.46 -5.12 6.90
CA PRO A 34 19.06 -4.79 5.53
C PRO A 34 17.64 -5.26 5.19
N ARG A 35 17.12 -6.27 5.89
CA ARG A 35 15.74 -6.73 5.71
C ARG A 35 14.76 -5.70 6.27
N TYR A 36 15.03 -5.16 7.46
CA TYR A 36 14.20 -4.11 8.05
C TYR A 36 14.29 -2.80 7.27
N ASP A 37 15.45 -2.44 6.74
CA ASP A 37 15.60 -1.25 5.89
C ASP A 37 14.74 -1.33 4.63
N LYS A 38 14.72 -2.51 3.98
CA LYS A 38 13.85 -2.77 2.82
C LYS A 38 12.38 -2.70 3.20
N GLN A 39 12.00 -3.37 4.29
CA GLN A 39 10.63 -3.34 4.78
C GLN A 39 10.16 -1.92 5.07
N TYR A 40 10.97 -1.13 5.78
CA TYR A 40 10.66 0.27 6.10
C TYR A 40 10.52 1.13 4.83
N SER A 41 11.45 0.96 3.88
CA SER A 41 11.39 1.67 2.60
C SER A 41 10.12 1.33 1.80
N SER A 42 9.74 0.04 1.77
CA SER A 42 8.49 -0.40 1.12
C SER A 42 7.26 0.19 1.81
N TRP A 43 7.24 0.30 3.14
CA TRP A 43 6.15 0.95 3.87
C TRP A 43 6.03 2.43 3.52
N LEU A 44 7.14 3.18 3.46
CA LEU A 44 7.12 4.60 3.10
C LEU A 44 6.61 4.83 1.66
N LEU A 45 7.04 4.00 0.71
CA LEU A 45 6.55 4.08 -0.66
C LEU A 45 5.07 3.76 -0.75
N PHE A 46 4.61 2.71 -0.05
CA PHE A 46 3.20 2.35 0.01
C PHE A 46 2.35 3.45 0.64
N GLU A 47 2.77 4.01 1.77
CA GLU A 47 2.06 5.11 2.45
C GLU A 47 1.97 6.35 1.54
N SER A 48 3.06 6.71 0.87
CA SER A 48 3.05 7.82 -0.10
C SER A 48 2.08 7.58 -1.25
N GLU A 49 2.05 6.36 -1.81
CA GLU A 49 1.13 6.02 -2.90
C GLU A 49 -0.32 5.93 -2.43
N LEU A 50 -0.55 5.43 -1.21
CA LEU A 50 -1.88 5.38 -0.61
C LEU A 50 -2.42 6.79 -0.39
N ASN A 51 -1.63 7.70 0.19
CA ASN A 51 -2.02 9.09 0.36
C ASN A 51 -2.27 9.79 -0.99
N SER A 52 -1.41 9.56 -1.98
CA SER A 52 -1.57 10.17 -3.31
C SER A 52 -2.79 9.63 -4.06
N PHE A 53 -2.97 8.31 -4.09
CA PHE A 53 -4.05 7.71 -4.86
C PHE A 53 -5.39 7.71 -4.12
N ARG A 54 -5.43 7.20 -2.89
CA ARG A 54 -6.68 7.06 -2.12
C ARG A 54 -7.21 8.42 -1.66
N ASP A 55 -6.37 9.24 -1.05
CA ASP A 55 -6.83 10.45 -0.35
C ASP A 55 -6.91 11.67 -1.27
N GLN A 56 -6.09 11.74 -2.31
CA GLN A 56 -6.10 12.88 -3.24
C GLN A 56 -6.90 12.55 -4.50
N ILE A 57 -6.44 11.58 -5.29
CA ILE A 57 -7.00 11.30 -6.61
C ILE A 57 -8.40 10.69 -6.51
N LEU A 58 -8.55 9.62 -5.73
CA LEU A 58 -9.79 8.85 -5.66
C LEU A 58 -10.91 9.66 -5.02
N GLU A 59 -10.64 10.34 -3.89
CA GLU A 59 -11.62 11.24 -3.27
C GLU A 59 -12.03 12.41 -4.18
N GLU A 60 -11.10 12.97 -4.96
CA GLU A 60 -11.43 14.02 -5.92
C GLU A 60 -12.34 13.49 -7.03
N LEU A 61 -12.01 12.35 -7.62
CA LEU A 61 -12.80 11.72 -8.66
C LEU A 61 -14.20 11.38 -8.15
N GLU A 62 -14.34 10.80 -6.95
CA GLU A 62 -15.64 10.52 -6.35
C GLU A 62 -16.48 11.78 -6.18
N ARG A 63 -15.88 12.86 -5.67
CA ARG A 63 -16.57 14.14 -5.50
C ARG A 63 -17.07 14.68 -6.85
N ARG A 64 -16.23 14.60 -7.88
CA ARG A 64 -16.58 15.07 -9.24
C ARG A 64 -17.69 14.21 -9.84
N VAL A 65 -17.57 12.88 -9.81
CA VAL A 65 -18.62 11.94 -10.27
C VAL A 65 -19.95 12.25 -9.57
N ASN A 66 -19.94 12.35 -8.24
CA ASN A 66 -21.16 12.64 -7.48
C ASN A 66 -21.77 13.99 -7.86
N SER A 67 -20.95 15.03 -8.09
CA SER A 67 -21.44 16.33 -8.52
C SER A 67 -22.06 16.33 -9.92
N THR A 68 -21.52 15.52 -10.84
CA THR A 68 -21.97 15.47 -12.24
C THR A 68 -23.16 14.51 -12.44
N VAL A 69 -23.21 13.39 -11.72
CA VAL A 69 -24.25 12.36 -11.89
C VAL A 69 -25.54 12.69 -11.12
N THR A 70 -25.49 13.53 -10.08
CA THR A 70 -26.68 13.90 -9.28
C THR A 70 -27.55 15.00 -9.90
N ILE A 71 -27.32 15.35 -11.17
CA ILE A 71 -28.06 16.40 -11.84
C ILE A 71 -29.49 15.92 -12.14
N ASP A 72 -30.45 16.69 -11.62
CA ASP A 72 -31.88 16.46 -11.86
C ASP A 72 -32.20 16.60 -13.36
N VAL A 73 -32.49 15.46 -13.98
CA VAL A 73 -32.79 15.35 -15.42
C VAL A 73 -34.00 16.19 -15.81
N ASN A 74 -34.93 16.44 -14.89
CA ASN A 74 -36.09 17.28 -15.16
C ASN A 74 -35.72 18.78 -15.30
N LYS A 75 -34.49 19.15 -14.92
CA LYS A 75 -33.92 20.51 -15.09
C LYS A 75 -33.04 20.64 -16.33
N LEU A 76 -32.91 19.57 -17.13
CA LEU A 76 -32.21 19.57 -18.42
C LEU A 76 -33.18 19.96 -19.54
N ILE A 77 -33.44 21.26 -19.63
CA ILE A 77 -34.39 21.84 -20.60
C ILE A 77 -33.67 22.67 -21.68
N ASP A 78 -32.38 22.95 -21.51
CA ASP A 78 -31.56 23.77 -22.40
C ASP A 78 -30.41 22.95 -23.01
N LEU A 79 -30.28 23.00 -24.34
CA LEU A 79 -29.22 22.38 -25.12
C LEU A 79 -27.82 22.85 -24.69
N ALA A 80 -27.67 24.12 -24.30
CA ALA A 80 -26.38 24.62 -23.82
C ALA A 80 -25.95 23.90 -22.54
N ARG A 81 -26.90 23.68 -21.61
CA ARG A 81 -26.67 22.97 -20.37
C ARG A 81 -26.35 21.49 -20.61
N ILE A 82 -27.08 20.83 -21.52
CA ILE A 82 -26.79 19.45 -21.93
C ILE A 82 -25.36 19.34 -22.49
N ASN A 83 -24.95 20.25 -23.36
CA ASN A 83 -23.60 20.26 -23.94
C ASN A 83 -22.50 20.45 -22.88
N THR A 84 -22.71 21.34 -21.90
CA THR A 84 -21.77 21.51 -20.78
C THR A 84 -21.58 20.20 -20.01
N LEU A 85 -22.66 19.49 -19.69
CA LEU A 85 -22.58 18.23 -18.96
C LEU A 85 -21.89 17.12 -19.75
N LEU A 86 -22.15 17.04 -21.06
CA LEU A 86 -21.46 16.08 -21.92
C LEU A 86 -19.95 16.34 -21.95
N ASN A 87 -19.53 17.62 -21.96
CA ASN A 87 -18.12 17.98 -21.89
C ASN A 87 -17.51 17.64 -20.53
N GLU A 88 -18.22 17.88 -19.43
CA GLU A 88 -17.77 17.51 -18.09
C GLU A 88 -17.62 15.99 -17.92
N LEU A 89 -18.58 15.21 -18.43
CA LEU A 89 -18.52 13.74 -18.41
C LEU A 89 -17.33 13.21 -19.22
N ARG A 90 -17.09 13.76 -20.42
CA ARG A 90 -15.91 13.38 -21.23
C ARG A 90 -14.60 13.72 -20.52
N ALA A 91 -14.51 14.92 -19.94
CA ALA A 91 -13.33 15.32 -19.18
C ALA A 91 -13.13 14.42 -17.96
N LEU A 92 -14.21 13.97 -17.31
CA LEU A 92 -14.14 13.05 -16.18
C LEU A 92 -13.65 11.66 -16.60
N ASP A 93 -14.18 11.13 -17.71
CA ASP A 93 -13.72 9.86 -18.30
C ASP A 93 -12.23 9.90 -18.65
N GLU A 94 -11.76 10.98 -19.28
CA GLU A 94 -10.35 11.17 -19.59
C GLU A 94 -9.48 11.28 -18.33
N ASN A 95 -9.95 11.97 -17.28
CA ASN A 95 -9.24 12.04 -16.00
C ASN A 95 -9.12 10.66 -15.33
N ILE A 96 -10.19 9.86 -15.35
CA ILE A 96 -10.15 8.49 -14.82
C ILE A 96 -9.15 7.64 -15.63
N HIS A 97 -9.19 7.75 -16.96
CA HIS A 97 -8.25 7.04 -17.82
C HIS A 97 -6.79 7.37 -17.47
N ASN A 98 -6.47 8.66 -17.34
CA ASN A 98 -5.12 9.13 -17.00
C ASN A 98 -4.63 8.61 -15.64
N HIS A 99 -5.54 8.45 -14.67
CA HIS A 99 -5.21 7.94 -13.33
C HIS A 99 -5.19 6.41 -13.20
N THR A 100 -5.48 5.67 -14.28
CA THR A 100 -5.32 4.20 -14.30
C THR A 100 -3.87 3.80 -14.01
N SER A 101 -2.90 4.59 -14.44
CA SER A 101 -1.48 4.35 -14.14
C SER A 101 -1.17 4.47 -12.64
N ASN A 102 -1.78 5.42 -11.93
CA ASN A 102 -1.67 5.57 -10.49
C ASN A 102 -2.28 4.38 -9.75
N TYR A 103 -3.46 3.92 -10.17
CA TYR A 103 -4.10 2.73 -9.61
C TYR A 103 -3.21 1.48 -9.74
N ASN A 104 -2.60 1.28 -10.91
CA ASN A 104 -1.69 0.16 -11.13
C ASN A 104 -0.42 0.27 -10.26
N ARG A 105 0.10 1.49 -10.06
CA ARG A 105 1.26 1.74 -9.20
C ARG A 105 0.93 1.45 -7.72
N PHE A 106 -0.25 1.86 -7.25
CA PHE A 106 -0.75 1.51 -5.91
C PHE A 106 -0.77 -0.01 -5.71
N ASN A 107 -1.38 -0.76 -6.63
CA ASN A 107 -1.45 -2.22 -6.55
C ASN A 107 -0.08 -2.88 -6.55
N LYS A 108 0.87 -2.34 -7.32
CA LYS A 108 2.25 -2.82 -7.33
C LYS A 108 2.92 -2.61 -5.96
N GLN A 109 2.84 -1.42 -5.39
CA GLN A 109 3.43 -1.16 -4.06
C GLN A 109 2.79 -2.02 -2.97
N LEU A 110 1.47 -2.25 -3.05
CA LEU A 110 0.76 -3.13 -2.13
C LEU A 110 1.31 -4.56 -2.23
N SER A 111 1.49 -5.09 -3.45
CA SER A 111 2.09 -6.41 -3.68
C SER A 111 3.54 -6.49 -3.17
N ASP A 112 4.35 -5.47 -3.44
CA ASP A 112 5.75 -5.40 -2.98
C ASP A 112 5.84 -5.35 -1.44
N LEU A 113 4.87 -4.74 -0.77
CA LEU A 113 4.84 -4.67 0.69
C LEU A 113 4.42 -6.00 1.34
N ARG A 114 3.54 -6.77 0.70
CA ARG A 114 3.05 -8.05 1.24
C ARG A 114 4.18 -8.99 1.65
N GLN A 115 5.27 -9.08 0.88
CA GLN A 115 6.37 -9.99 1.23
C GLN A 115 7.02 -9.70 2.60
N TYR A 116 6.79 -8.52 3.18
CA TYR A 116 7.34 -8.09 4.46
C TYR A 116 6.33 -8.06 5.62
N THR A 117 5.06 -8.39 5.38
CA THR A 117 4.02 -8.31 6.42
C THR A 117 3.71 -9.66 7.06
N SER A 118 3.33 -9.61 8.33
CA SER A 118 2.77 -10.76 9.05
C SER A 118 1.40 -11.14 8.48
N THR A 119 0.87 -12.30 8.86
CA THR A 119 -0.49 -12.74 8.48
C THR A 119 -1.56 -11.70 8.79
N GLU A 120 -1.45 -11.03 9.94
CA GLU A 120 -2.39 -9.96 10.31
C GLU A 120 -2.20 -8.70 9.44
N GLY A 121 -0.95 -8.34 9.15
CA GLY A 121 -0.65 -7.25 8.21
C GLY A 121 -1.17 -7.54 6.80
N GLN A 122 -1.11 -8.79 6.33
CA GLN A 122 -1.71 -9.23 5.06
C GLN A 122 -3.22 -9.01 5.04
N ARG A 123 -3.91 -9.34 6.14
CA ARG A 123 -5.35 -9.13 6.28
C ARG A 123 -5.70 -7.64 6.14
N ILE A 124 -5.00 -6.77 6.87
CA ILE A 124 -5.22 -5.32 6.81
C ILE A 124 -4.93 -4.77 5.40
N LEU A 125 -3.81 -5.19 4.77
CA LEU A 125 -3.50 -4.77 3.40
C LEU A 125 -4.54 -5.26 2.39
N HIS A 126 -5.12 -6.44 2.60
CA HIS A 126 -6.18 -6.94 1.75
C HIS A 126 -7.47 -6.13 1.90
N GLU A 127 -7.85 -5.79 3.14
CA GLU A 127 -9.01 -4.93 3.40
C GLU A 127 -8.86 -3.55 2.74
N GLU A 128 -7.68 -2.95 2.83
CA GLU A 128 -7.39 -1.68 2.17
C GLU A 128 -7.45 -1.81 0.64
N GLN A 129 -6.90 -2.89 0.08
CA GLN A 129 -7.00 -3.16 -1.36
C GLN A 129 -8.46 -3.24 -1.80
N MET A 130 -9.28 -4.02 -1.09
CA MET A 130 -10.69 -4.21 -1.43
C MET A 130 -11.48 -2.90 -1.33
N SER A 131 -11.19 -2.06 -0.34
CA SER A 131 -11.78 -0.73 -0.18
C SER A 131 -11.50 0.16 -1.38
N VAL A 132 -10.23 0.29 -1.76
CA VAL A 132 -9.78 1.10 -2.90
C VAL A 132 -10.33 0.57 -4.22
N GLU A 133 -10.27 -0.75 -4.44
CA GLU A 133 -10.77 -1.40 -5.66
C GLU A 133 -12.28 -1.23 -5.84
N THR A 134 -13.05 -1.34 -4.75
CA THR A 134 -14.50 -1.12 -4.79
C THR A 134 -14.84 0.30 -5.25
N ARG A 135 -14.19 1.30 -4.64
CA ARG A 135 -14.37 2.72 -4.97
C ARG A 135 -13.96 3.02 -6.41
N TRP A 136 -12.80 2.54 -6.83
CA TRP A 136 -12.30 2.70 -8.20
C TRP A 136 -13.23 2.09 -9.24
N ASN A 137 -13.71 0.86 -9.00
CA ASN A 137 -14.64 0.18 -9.89
C ASN A 137 -15.99 0.89 -9.96
N GLN A 138 -16.47 1.45 -8.84
CA GLN A 138 -17.70 2.24 -8.82
C GLN A 138 -17.59 3.49 -9.69
N ILE A 139 -16.49 4.24 -9.57
CA ILE A 139 -16.23 5.44 -10.40
C ILE A 139 -16.22 5.07 -11.89
N ASN A 140 -15.48 4.02 -12.26
CA ASN A 140 -15.40 3.58 -13.66
C ASN A 140 -16.79 3.22 -14.21
N ARG A 141 -17.60 2.46 -13.47
CA ARG A 141 -18.95 2.09 -13.92
C ARG A 141 -19.83 3.32 -14.18
N LEU A 142 -19.77 4.30 -13.29
CA LEU A 142 -20.58 5.53 -13.41
C LEU A 142 -20.19 6.41 -14.60
N THR A 143 -18.99 6.25 -15.17
CA THR A 143 -18.52 7.03 -16.33
C THR A 143 -18.47 6.24 -17.64
N THR A 144 -18.47 4.90 -17.59
CA THR A 144 -18.37 4.04 -18.78
C THR A 144 -19.65 3.29 -19.15
N ASP A 145 -20.77 3.47 -18.43
CA ASP A 145 -22.07 2.93 -18.87
C ASP A 145 -22.41 3.47 -20.27
N LYS A 146 -22.20 2.60 -21.27
CA LYS A 146 -22.58 2.76 -22.68
C LYS A 146 -23.96 2.17 -22.92
#